data_AF-A0A2R5G3T4-F1
#
_entry.id   AF-A0A2R5G3T4-F1
#
_cell.length_a   1.000
_cell.length_b   1.000
_cell.length_c   1.000
_cell.angle_alpha   90.00
_cell.angle_beta   90.00
_cell.angle_gamma   90.00
#
_symmetry.space_group_name_H-M   'P 1'
#
loop_
_entity.id
_entity.type
_entity.pdbx_description
1 polymer ?
#
loop_
_entity_poly.entity_id
_entity_poly.type
_entity_poly.pdbx_seq_one_letter_code
_entity_poly.pdbx_strand_id
1 'polypeptide(L)'
;MNPQENAEILAALMRQEELLKQLVAAINKPKLGLHSEAGSCKIYCNRHNGSLWYTLSNNEVTAIASTALTGYLRELKFEKCERRSKEVYKLLATIQADRTYILESGHDTHFTKSILAAIATLTPEQLYSPITLQPTPGTTDENVLFCRVWVESELVMASYNEQSDWREISKQAIAVTKAAAEMVF
;
A
#
# COMPACT_ATOMS: atom_id res chain seq x y z
N MET A 1 43.55 -3.73 10.36
CA MET A 1 43.04 -2.38 10.09
C MET A 1 43.68 -1.42 11.06
N ASN A 2 44.31 -0.38 10.54
CA ASN A 2 44.89 0.67 11.38
C ASN A 2 43.81 1.70 11.78
N PRO A 3 44.04 2.51 12.83
CA PRO A 3 43.06 3.51 13.29
C PRO A 3 42.66 4.55 12.24
N GLN A 4 43.53 4.84 11.27
CA GLN A 4 43.29 5.77 10.18
C GLN A 4 42.31 5.20 9.16
N GLU A 5 42.47 3.93 8.78
CA GLU A 5 41.54 3.22 7.89
C GLU A 5 40.13 3.15 8.51
N ASN A 6 40.05 2.95 9.83
CA ASN A 6 38.76 2.97 10.54
C ASN A 6 38.11 4.36 10.54
N ALA A 7 38.91 5.42 10.69
CA ALA A 7 38.40 6.79 10.65
C ALA A 7 37.91 7.18 9.24
N GLU A 8 38.61 6.74 8.20
CA GLU A 8 38.23 6.96 6.79
C GLU A 8 36.91 6.24 6.46
N ILE A 9 36.75 4.99 6.92
CA ILE A 9 35.50 4.23 6.75
C ILE A 9 34.35 4.90 7.48
N LEU A 10 34.55 5.34 8.72
CA LEU A 10 33.51 6.02 9.49
C LEU A 10 33.08 7.33 8.81
N ALA A 11 34.04 8.11 8.31
CA ALA A 11 33.75 9.34 7.56
C ALA A 11 32.97 9.04 6.26
N ALA A 12 33.31 7.97 5.55
CA ALA A 12 32.59 7.55 4.35
C ALA A 12 31.15 7.13 4.67
N LEU A 13 30.94 6.36 5.74
CA LEU A 13 29.60 5.94 6.19
C LEU A 13 28.72 7.13 6.59
N MET A 14 29.26 8.07 7.36
CA MET A 14 28.53 9.29 7.73
C MET A 14 28.14 10.11 6.51
N ARG A 15 29.03 10.22 5.51
CA ARG A 15 28.72 10.90 4.25
C ARG A 15 27.63 10.18 3.46
N GLN A 16 27.63 8.85 3.46
CA GLN A 16 26.59 8.05 2.80
C GLN A 16 25.22 8.23 3.48
N GLU A 17 25.18 8.21 4.82
CA GLU A 17 23.97 8.48 5.60
C GLU A 17 23.39 9.86 5.28
N GLU A 18 24.24 10.88 5.22
CA GLU A 18 23.83 12.24 4.87
C GLU A 18 23.27 12.33 3.43
N LEU A 19 23.93 11.68 2.47
CA LEU A 19 23.44 11.61 1.09
C LEU A 19 22.08 10.90 1.00
N LEU A 20 21.87 9.82 1.76
CA LEU A 20 20.59 9.11 1.82
C LEU A 20 19.48 10.01 2.37
N LYS A 21 19.74 10.73 3.47
CA LYS A 21 18.79 11.71 4.03
C LYS A 21 18.40 12.78 3.01
N GLN A 22 19.37 13.29 2.26
CA GLN A 22 19.12 14.29 1.22
C GLN A 22 18.28 13.73 0.05
N LEU A 23 18.52 12.49 -0.37
CA LEU A 23 17.72 11.82 -1.41
C LEU A 23 16.27 11.59 -0.95
N VAL A 24 16.08 11.09 0.28
CA VAL A 24 14.75 10.93 0.87
C VAL A 24 14.01 12.28 0.93
N ALA A 25 14.69 13.33 1.38
CA ALA A 25 14.13 14.67 1.40
C ALA A 25 13.77 15.17 -0.01
N ALA A 26 14.59 14.89 -1.02
CA ALA A 26 14.34 15.31 -2.40
C ALA A 26 13.16 14.56 -3.05
N ILE A 27 13.03 13.26 -2.84
CA ILE A 27 11.92 12.43 -3.35
C ILE A 27 10.59 12.87 -2.72
N ASN A 28 10.62 13.25 -1.44
CA ASN A 28 9.43 13.70 -0.72
C ASN A 28 9.08 15.18 -0.97
N LYS A 29 9.84 15.91 -1.81
CA LYS A 29 9.48 17.30 -2.14
C LYS A 29 8.19 17.30 -2.98
N PRO A 30 7.19 18.10 -2.59
CA PRO A 30 6.01 18.29 -3.43
C PRO A 30 6.44 18.92 -4.77
N LYS A 31 5.80 18.50 -5.88
CA LYS A 31 5.95 19.22 -7.16
C LYS A 31 5.50 20.66 -6.95
N LEU A 32 6.36 21.62 -7.31
CA LEU A 32 6.07 23.05 -7.22
C LEU A 32 5.60 23.56 -8.59
N GLY A 33 4.71 24.55 -8.61
CA GLY A 33 4.16 25.16 -9.83
C GLY A 33 2.77 24.65 -10.21
N LEU A 34 2.32 24.96 -11.44
CA LEU A 34 1.04 24.47 -11.96
C LEU A 34 1.19 23.03 -12.44
N HIS A 35 0.51 22.10 -11.78
CA HIS A 35 0.41 20.71 -12.21
C HIS A 35 -1.00 20.17 -11.93
N SER A 36 -1.44 19.20 -12.71
CA SER A 36 -2.75 18.55 -12.56
C SER A 36 -2.78 17.48 -11.45
N GLU A 37 -1.62 17.16 -10.88
CA GLU A 37 -1.41 16.05 -9.93
C GLU A 37 -1.36 16.53 -8.47
N ALA A 38 -2.11 17.58 -8.12
CA ALA A 38 -2.16 18.05 -6.73
C ALA A 38 -2.98 17.06 -5.88
N GLY A 39 -2.30 16.29 -5.02
CA GLY A 39 -2.92 15.46 -3.99
C GLY A 39 -2.96 13.95 -4.29
N SER A 40 -3.48 13.21 -3.30
CA SER A 40 -3.63 11.77 -3.38
C SER A 40 -4.62 11.35 -4.46
N CYS A 41 -4.34 10.24 -5.16
CA CYS A 41 -5.28 9.60 -6.07
C CYS A 41 -6.10 8.58 -5.29
N LYS A 42 -7.41 8.79 -5.18
CA LYS A 42 -8.29 7.78 -4.58
C LYS A 42 -8.69 6.74 -5.64
N ILE A 43 -8.39 5.49 -5.37
CA ILE A 43 -8.75 4.33 -6.21
C ILE A 43 -9.79 3.50 -5.47
N TYR A 44 -10.94 3.29 -6.10
CA TYR A 44 -12.00 2.46 -5.58
C TYR A 44 -11.80 1.02 -6.04
N CYS A 45 -11.64 0.11 -5.09
CA CYS A 45 -11.32 -1.30 -5.32
C CYS A 45 -12.56 -2.16 -5.11
N ASN A 46 -13.57 -1.91 -5.95
CA ASN A 46 -14.78 -2.69 -6.05
C ASN A 46 -15.14 -2.77 -7.54
N ARG A 47 -15.52 -3.95 -8.03
CA ARG A 47 -15.83 -4.11 -9.46
C ARG A 47 -16.96 -3.17 -9.86
N HIS A 48 -16.79 -2.48 -10.99
CA HIS A 48 -17.78 -1.58 -11.55
C HIS A 48 -17.68 -1.58 -13.08
N ASN A 49 -18.79 -1.91 -13.76
CA ASN A 49 -18.86 -1.96 -15.23
C ASN A 49 -17.68 -2.71 -15.89
N GLY A 50 -17.37 -3.92 -15.37
CA GLY A 50 -16.26 -4.75 -15.87
C GLY A 50 -14.85 -4.32 -15.43
N SER A 51 -14.70 -3.13 -14.85
CA SER A 51 -13.42 -2.64 -14.33
C SER A 51 -13.18 -3.17 -12.92
N LEU A 52 -11.93 -3.59 -12.62
CA LEU A 52 -11.54 -4.10 -11.30
C LEU A 52 -11.35 -2.99 -10.28
N TRP A 53 -10.94 -1.83 -10.76
CA TRP A 53 -10.74 -0.61 -9.99
C TRP A 53 -10.92 0.62 -10.86
N TYR A 54 -11.19 1.75 -10.22
CA TYR A 54 -11.50 2.99 -10.92
C TYR A 54 -11.19 4.21 -10.04
N THR A 55 -11.07 5.37 -10.67
CA THR A 55 -11.09 6.66 -9.97
C THR A 55 -12.46 7.31 -10.12
N LEU A 56 -12.80 8.19 -9.18
CA LEU A 56 -14.01 9.00 -9.24
C LEU A 56 -13.59 10.48 -9.24
N SER A 57 -14.01 11.22 -10.27
CA SER A 57 -13.81 12.67 -10.35
C SER A 57 -15.14 13.32 -10.70
N ASN A 58 -15.62 14.28 -9.92
CA ASN A 58 -16.90 14.96 -10.15
C ASN A 58 -18.08 14.00 -10.42
N ASN A 59 -18.15 12.90 -9.66
CA ASN A 59 -19.11 11.79 -9.83
C ASN A 59 -19.00 10.98 -11.13
N GLU A 60 -17.99 11.23 -11.96
CA GLU A 60 -17.70 10.44 -13.15
C GLU A 60 -16.71 9.33 -12.81
N VAL A 61 -17.07 8.10 -13.18
CA VAL A 61 -16.25 6.90 -12.98
C VAL A 61 -15.29 6.75 -14.15
N THR A 62 -13.99 6.74 -13.87
CA THR A 62 -12.95 6.47 -14.87
C THR A 62 -12.28 5.13 -14.55
N ALA A 63 -12.45 4.16 -15.44
CA ALA A 63 -11.81 2.86 -15.34
C ALA A 63 -10.28 2.99 -15.38
N ILE A 64 -9.57 2.27 -14.51
CA ILE A 64 -8.12 2.17 -14.57
C ILE A 64 -7.76 0.93 -15.38
N ALA A 65 -7.11 1.13 -16.53
CA ALA A 65 -6.69 0.06 -17.43
C ALA A 65 -5.47 -0.73 -16.92
N SER A 66 -4.62 -0.10 -16.12
CA SER A 66 -3.47 -0.75 -15.49
C SER A 66 -3.93 -1.92 -14.63
N THR A 67 -3.20 -3.04 -14.68
CA THR A 67 -3.58 -4.28 -13.99
C THR A 67 -2.96 -4.42 -12.59
N ALA A 68 -1.99 -3.58 -12.26
CA ALA A 68 -1.29 -3.61 -10.98
C ALA A 68 -0.80 -2.21 -10.60
N LEU A 69 -0.60 -2.00 -9.30
CA LEU A 69 -0.04 -0.79 -8.70
C LEU A 69 1.14 -1.22 -7.83
N THR A 70 2.32 -0.70 -8.16
CA THR A 70 3.56 -0.95 -7.41
C THR A 70 3.97 0.30 -6.67
N GLY A 71 4.31 0.17 -5.39
CA GLY A 71 4.82 1.28 -4.59
C GLY A 71 5.07 0.88 -3.14
N TYR A 72 5.45 1.85 -2.32
CA TYR A 72 5.73 1.63 -0.90
C TYR A 72 4.44 1.73 -0.09
N LEU A 73 4.11 0.68 0.65
CA LEU A 73 2.98 0.70 1.58
C LEU A 73 3.30 1.62 2.76
N ARG A 74 2.54 2.70 2.89
CA ARG A 74 2.74 3.71 3.95
C ARG A 74 1.78 3.55 5.11
N GLU A 75 0.55 3.14 4.84
CA GLU A 75 -0.48 3.05 5.87
C GLU A 75 -1.56 2.04 5.48
N LEU A 76 -2.04 1.29 6.48
CA LEU A 76 -3.30 0.57 6.44
C LEU A 76 -4.19 1.13 7.56
N LYS A 77 -5.37 1.63 7.20
CA LYS A 77 -6.29 2.25 8.15
C LYS A 77 -7.72 1.82 7.86
N PHE A 78 -8.49 1.56 8.92
CA PHE A 78 -9.94 1.47 8.79
C PHE A 78 -10.57 2.83 9.05
N GLU A 79 -11.36 3.31 8.10
CA GLU A 79 -12.14 4.53 8.24
C GLU A 79 -13.63 4.19 8.39
N LYS A 80 -14.26 4.87 9.34
CA LYS A 80 -15.71 4.81 9.53
C LYS A 80 -16.37 5.77 8.54
N CYS A 81 -17.31 5.25 7.76
CA CYS A 81 -18.08 6.02 6.80
C CYS A 81 -19.58 5.78 7.00
N GLU A 82 -20.41 6.69 6.50
CA GLU A 82 -21.85 6.48 6.41
C GLU A 82 -22.25 6.15 4.97
N ARG A 83 -23.00 5.07 4.78
CA ARG A 83 -23.58 4.71 3.48
C ARG A 83 -25.03 4.28 3.67
N ARG A 84 -25.96 4.97 3.00
CA ARG A 84 -27.41 4.69 3.11
C ARG A 84 -27.91 4.69 4.56
N SER A 85 -27.47 5.67 5.35
CA SER A 85 -27.81 5.81 6.78
C SER A 85 -27.40 4.62 7.65
N LYS A 86 -26.44 3.82 7.18
CA LYS A 86 -25.79 2.76 7.95
C LYS A 86 -24.31 3.05 8.08
N GLU A 87 -23.79 2.77 9.26
CA GLU A 87 -22.36 2.82 9.53
C GLU A 87 -21.67 1.67 8.79
N VAL A 88 -20.63 2.00 8.03
CA VAL A 88 -19.81 1.03 7.32
C VAL A 88 -18.34 1.34 7.54
N TYR A 89 -17.51 0.31 7.57
CA TYR A 89 -16.06 0.46 7.66
C TYR A 89 -15.42 0.18 6.30
N LYS A 90 -14.44 1.00 5.94
CA LYS A 90 -13.63 0.83 4.73
C LYS A 90 -12.16 0.72 5.10
N LEU A 91 -11.44 -0.17 4.42
CA LEU A 91 -9.99 -0.19 4.43
C LEU A 91 -9.49 0.91 3.49
N LEU A 92 -8.57 1.73 3.96
CA LEU A 92 -7.73 2.62 3.19
C LEU A 92 -6.30 2.09 3.23
N ALA A 93 -5.76 1.75 2.06
CA ALA A 93 -4.35 1.41 1.88
C ALA A 93 -3.64 2.55 1.16
N THR A 94 -2.72 3.22 1.84
CA THR A 94 -1.95 4.35 1.31
C THR A 94 -0.65 3.83 0.70
N ILE A 95 -0.50 3.98 -0.61
CA ILE A 95 0.69 3.57 -1.38
C ILE A 95 1.41 4.82 -1.89
N GLN A 96 2.70 4.94 -1.59
CA GLN A 96 3.56 5.96 -2.17
C GLN A 96 4.29 5.40 -3.39
N ALA A 97 3.98 5.95 -4.57
CA ALA A 97 4.66 5.65 -5.83
C ALA A 97 5.07 6.95 -6.54
N ASP A 98 4.84 7.08 -7.85
CA ASP A 98 5.01 8.33 -8.60
C ASP A 98 4.16 9.49 -8.02
N ARG A 99 3.08 9.13 -7.34
CA ARG A 99 2.26 9.98 -6.46
C ARG A 99 1.71 9.14 -5.31
N THR A 100 1.03 9.78 -4.36
CA THR A 100 0.29 9.06 -3.31
C THR A 100 -1.01 8.49 -3.88
N TYR A 101 -1.24 7.20 -3.70
CA TYR A 101 -2.49 6.52 -4.02
C TYR A 101 -3.17 6.05 -2.73
N ILE A 102 -4.49 6.17 -2.65
CA ILE A 102 -5.30 5.68 -1.54
C ILE A 102 -6.29 4.69 -2.12
N LEU A 103 -6.05 3.41 -1.87
CA LEU A 103 -6.92 2.32 -2.30
C LEU A 103 -8.00 2.13 -1.24
N GLU A 104 -9.24 2.32 -1.63
CA GLU A 104 -10.40 2.17 -0.77
C GLU A 104 -11.17 0.89 -1.13
N SER A 105 -11.46 0.07 -0.13
CA SER A 105 -12.39 -1.06 -0.26
C SER A 105 -13.22 -1.26 1.02
N GLY A 106 -14.35 -1.95 0.92
CA GLY A 106 -15.13 -2.35 2.09
C GLY A 106 -14.37 -3.33 2.98
N HIS A 107 -14.46 -3.18 4.30
CA HIS A 107 -13.67 -3.97 5.26
C HIS A 107 -13.84 -5.49 5.15
N ASP A 108 -15.02 -5.97 4.75
CA ASP A 108 -15.34 -7.41 4.69
C ASP A 108 -15.21 -8.01 3.27
N THR A 109 -14.62 -7.26 2.33
CA THR A 109 -14.43 -7.72 0.94
C THR A 109 -13.27 -8.70 0.81
N HIS A 110 -13.32 -9.58 -0.20
CA HIS A 110 -12.20 -10.44 -0.57
C HIS A 110 -10.93 -9.66 -0.91
N PHE A 111 -11.06 -8.48 -1.53
CA PHE A 111 -9.94 -7.59 -1.82
C PHE A 111 -9.22 -7.18 -0.54
N THR A 112 -9.97 -6.66 0.44
CA THR A 112 -9.43 -6.29 1.76
C THR A 112 -8.83 -7.49 2.49
N LYS A 113 -9.54 -8.61 2.54
CA LYS A 113 -9.08 -9.85 3.17
C LYS A 113 -7.76 -10.36 2.58
N SER A 114 -7.61 -10.29 1.25
CA SER A 114 -6.39 -10.73 0.56
C SER A 114 -5.19 -9.84 0.90
N ILE A 115 -5.38 -8.51 0.96
CA ILE A 115 -4.31 -7.58 1.37
C ILE A 115 -3.93 -7.84 2.83
N LEU A 116 -4.89 -7.87 3.74
CA LEU A 116 -4.62 -8.02 5.17
C LEU A 116 -3.93 -9.36 5.48
N ALA A 117 -4.42 -10.45 4.88
CA ALA A 117 -3.79 -11.76 5.04
C ALA A 117 -2.35 -11.77 4.53
N ALA A 118 -2.08 -11.18 3.37
CA ALA A 118 -0.72 -11.08 2.84
C ALA A 118 0.19 -10.24 3.74
N ILE A 119 -0.21 -9.00 4.05
CA ILE A 119 0.62 -8.08 4.84
C ILE A 119 0.85 -8.60 6.27
N ALA A 120 -0.11 -9.30 6.86
CA ALA A 120 0.06 -9.91 8.19
C ALA A 120 1.16 -11.00 8.24
N THR A 121 1.50 -11.61 7.10
CA THR A 121 2.57 -12.63 7.02
C THR A 121 3.96 -12.06 6.80
N LEU A 122 4.05 -10.77 6.47
CA LEU A 122 5.32 -10.11 6.18
C LEU A 122 6.01 -9.64 7.47
N THR A 123 7.33 -9.52 7.40
CA THR A 123 8.10 -8.75 8.39
C THR A 123 8.10 -7.26 8.02
N PRO A 124 8.30 -6.35 8.99
CA PRO A 124 8.42 -4.92 8.70
C PRO A 124 9.51 -4.60 7.66
N GLU A 125 10.64 -5.31 7.69
CA GLU A 125 11.75 -5.10 6.77
C GLU A 125 11.39 -5.44 5.32
N GLN A 126 10.50 -6.42 5.11
CA GLN A 126 10.03 -6.76 3.76
C GLN A 126 9.19 -5.63 3.14
N LEU A 127 8.60 -4.74 3.95
CA LEU A 127 7.88 -3.57 3.47
C LEU A 127 8.79 -2.37 3.13
N TYR A 128 10.11 -2.51 3.31
CA TYR A 128 11.07 -1.56 2.74
C TYR A 128 11.23 -1.73 1.24
N SER A 129 10.93 -2.92 0.72
CA SER A 129 10.80 -3.15 -0.71
C SER A 129 9.41 -2.72 -1.19
N PRO A 130 9.28 -2.21 -2.43
CA PRO A 130 7.98 -1.87 -2.99
C PRO A 130 7.12 -3.13 -3.09
N ILE A 131 5.83 -2.98 -2.76
CA ILE A 131 4.83 -4.02 -2.94
C ILE A 131 4.04 -3.76 -4.22
N THR A 132 3.62 -4.83 -4.89
CA THR A 132 2.70 -4.75 -6.01
C THR A 132 1.33 -5.28 -5.61
N LEU A 133 0.30 -4.44 -5.72
CA LEU A 133 -1.09 -4.80 -5.56
C LEU A 133 -1.70 -5.06 -6.93
N GLN A 134 -2.14 -6.29 -7.17
CA GLN A 134 -2.72 -6.72 -8.43
C GLN A 134 -4.16 -7.22 -8.18
N PRO A 135 -5.18 -6.39 -8.44
CA PRO A 135 -6.57 -6.82 -8.36
C PRO A 135 -6.83 -7.97 -9.33
N THR A 136 -7.60 -8.95 -8.90
CA THR A 136 -7.94 -10.13 -9.71
C THR A 136 -9.43 -10.43 -9.60
N PRO A 137 -10.13 -10.67 -10.72
CA PRO A 137 -11.54 -11.03 -10.68
C PRO A 137 -11.74 -12.41 -10.04
N GLY A 138 -12.83 -12.59 -9.31
CA GLY A 138 -13.31 -13.93 -8.98
C GLY A 138 -13.66 -14.72 -10.24
N THR A 139 -13.40 -16.03 -10.22
CA THR A 139 -13.65 -16.93 -11.36
C THR A 139 -15.13 -17.33 -11.48
N THR A 140 -15.84 -17.35 -10.35
CA THR A 140 -17.22 -17.87 -10.27
C THR A 140 -18.27 -16.78 -10.11
N ASP A 141 -17.93 -15.69 -9.41
CA ASP A 141 -18.81 -14.53 -9.21
C ASP A 141 -18.13 -13.27 -9.76
N GLU A 142 -18.79 -12.65 -10.73
CA GLU A 142 -18.34 -11.43 -11.40
C GLU A 142 -18.32 -10.19 -10.50
N ASN A 143 -18.91 -10.26 -9.30
CA ASN A 143 -18.85 -9.18 -8.31
C ASN A 143 -17.68 -9.32 -7.35
N VAL A 144 -17.07 -10.52 -7.28
CA VAL A 144 -15.96 -10.79 -6.37
C VAL A 144 -14.67 -10.24 -6.95
N LEU A 145 -13.90 -9.55 -6.10
CA LEU A 145 -12.59 -9.00 -6.38
C LEU A 145 -11.61 -9.49 -5.31
N PHE A 146 -10.52 -10.10 -5.75
CA PHE A 146 -9.37 -10.48 -4.93
C PHE A 146 -8.21 -9.51 -5.20
N CYS A 147 -7.15 -9.59 -4.39
CA CYS A 147 -5.90 -8.88 -4.64
C CYS A 147 -4.74 -9.86 -4.45
N ARG A 148 -3.85 -9.95 -5.44
CA ARG A 148 -2.54 -10.58 -5.26
C ARG A 148 -1.57 -9.53 -4.78
N VAL A 149 -0.85 -9.85 -3.71
CA VAL A 149 0.20 -8.98 -3.16
C VAL A 149 1.54 -9.61 -3.50
N TRP A 150 2.40 -8.85 -4.13
CA TRP A 150 3.76 -9.25 -4.44
C TRP A 150 4.72 -8.36 -3.66
N VAL A 151 5.81 -8.94 -3.18
CA VAL A 151 6.96 -8.20 -2.67
C VAL A 151 8.08 -8.44 -3.67
N GLU A 152 8.62 -7.35 -4.24
CA GLU A 152 9.56 -7.44 -5.36
C GLU A 152 8.96 -8.24 -6.54
N SER A 153 9.47 -9.44 -6.82
CA SER A 153 8.98 -10.33 -7.88
C SER A 153 8.32 -11.61 -7.35
N GLU A 154 8.13 -11.71 -6.03
CA GLU A 154 7.58 -12.91 -5.39
C GLU A 154 6.15 -12.69 -4.92
N LEU A 155 5.28 -13.67 -5.22
CA LEU A 155 3.90 -13.66 -4.75
C LEU A 155 3.87 -14.02 -3.26
N VAL A 156 3.24 -13.17 -2.46
CA VAL A 156 2.99 -13.47 -1.04
C VAL A 156 1.87 -14.50 -0.95
N MET A 157 2.23 -15.74 -0.66
CA MET A 157 1.30 -16.86 -0.55
C MET A 157 0.59 -16.85 0.82
N ALA A 158 -0.44 -16.01 0.94
CA ALA A 158 -1.29 -15.99 2.11
C ALA A 158 -2.63 -16.67 1.84
N SER A 159 -2.87 -17.80 2.50
CA SER A 159 -4.16 -18.47 2.51
C SER A 159 -4.99 -18.02 3.71
N TYR A 160 -6.29 -17.83 3.51
CA TYR A 160 -7.26 -17.63 4.58
C TYR A 160 -8.50 -18.49 4.31
N ASN A 161 -9.29 -18.72 5.36
CA ASN A 161 -10.53 -19.48 5.29
C ASN A 161 -11.61 -18.79 6.14
N GLU A 162 -12.80 -19.40 6.22
CA GLU A 162 -13.93 -18.85 6.98
C GLU A 162 -13.67 -18.78 8.50
N GLN A 163 -12.73 -19.56 9.02
CA GLN A 163 -12.36 -19.59 10.44
C GLN A 163 -11.22 -18.63 10.80
N SER A 164 -10.69 -17.90 9.81
CA SER A 164 -9.60 -16.96 10.03
C SER A 164 -10.04 -15.82 10.94
N ASP A 165 -9.26 -15.57 12.00
CA ASP A 165 -9.52 -14.47 12.92
C ASP A 165 -9.14 -13.14 12.26
N TRP A 166 -10.12 -12.53 11.58
CA TRP A 166 -9.92 -11.27 10.88
C TRP A 166 -9.54 -10.11 11.79
N ARG A 167 -9.89 -10.16 13.08
CA ARG A 167 -9.51 -9.11 14.02
C ARG A 167 -8.02 -9.18 14.31
N GLU A 168 -7.49 -10.37 14.57
CA GLU A 168 -6.06 -10.56 14.81
C GLU A 168 -5.23 -10.36 13.54
N ILE A 169 -5.68 -10.88 12.39
CA ILE A 169 -5.02 -10.64 11.09
C ILE A 169 -4.95 -9.14 10.79
N SER A 170 -6.05 -8.40 10.99
CA SER A 170 -6.08 -6.95 10.76
C SER A 170 -5.12 -6.20 11.69
N LYS A 171 -5.09 -6.55 12.98
CA LYS A 171 -4.16 -5.95 13.95
C LYS A 171 -2.71 -6.20 13.54
N GLN A 172 -2.39 -7.45 13.15
CA GLN A 172 -1.04 -7.82 12.74
C GLN A 172 -0.62 -7.05 11.48
N ALA A 173 -1.45 -7.02 10.44
CA ALA A 173 -1.14 -6.29 9.20
C ALA A 173 -0.88 -4.79 9.46
N ILE A 174 -1.70 -4.15 10.30
CA ILE A 174 -1.52 -2.74 10.69
C ILE A 174 -0.23 -2.57 11.51
N ALA A 175 0.06 -3.47 12.43
CA ALA A 175 1.28 -3.41 13.25
C ALA A 175 2.54 -3.53 12.40
N VAL A 176 2.58 -4.49 11.47
CA VAL A 176 3.70 -4.67 10.51
C VAL A 176 3.89 -3.41 9.66
N THR A 177 2.79 -2.87 9.11
CA THR A 177 2.84 -1.64 8.30
C THR A 177 3.34 -0.44 9.10
N LYS A 178 2.87 -0.29 10.34
CA LYS A 178 3.27 0.81 11.22
C LYS A 178 4.74 0.70 11.63
N ALA A 179 5.20 -0.49 12.00
CA ALA A 179 6.59 -0.73 12.34
C ALA A 179 7.52 -0.39 11.15
N ALA A 180 7.15 -0.78 9.94
CA ALA A 180 7.91 -0.44 8.74
C ALA A 180 7.97 1.07 8.48
N ALA A 181 6.90 1.80 8.77
CA ALA A 181 6.86 3.27 8.62
C ALA A 181 7.66 4.02 9.70
N GLU A 182 7.77 3.48 10.91
CA GLU A 182 8.51 4.08 12.03
C GLU A 182 10.02 3.81 11.98
N MET A 183 10.45 2.76 11.29
CA MET A 183 11.86 2.39 11.12
C MET A 183 12.57 3.12 9.96
N VAL A 184 11.96 4.17 9.40
CA VAL A 184 12.59 4.99 8.36
C VAL A 184 13.69 5.84 9.00
N PHE A 185 14.94 5.45 8.76
CA PHE A 185 16.17 6.14 9.16
C PHE A 185 16.39 7.46 8.39
#